data_AF-A0A132CJ81-F1
#
_entry.id   AF-A0A132CJ81-F1
#
_cell.length_a   1.000
_cell.length_b   1.000
_cell.length_c   1.000
_cell.angle_alpha   90.00
_cell.angle_beta   90.00
_cell.angle_gamma   90.00
#
_symmetry.space_group_name_H-M   'P 1'
#
loop_
_entity.id
_entity.type
_entity.pdbx_description
1 polymer ?
#
loop_
_entity_poly.entity_id
_entity_poly.type
_entity_poly.pdbx_seq_one_letter_code
_entity_poly.pdbx_strand_id
1 'polypeptide(L)'
;MYVIDIRYTASLERIDDALERHRAYLQRHLDAGVFVACGPKVPRDGGVILAVRIDRDALDAILETDPFVTDGLVTYTVTEFRTTRVAPGVNLPALP
;
A
#
# COMPACT_ATOMS: atom_id res chain seq x y z
N MET A 1 12.09 -4.28 1.30
CA MET A 1 11.02 -3.48 0.69
C MET A 1 9.88 -4.44 0.40
N TYR A 2 8.65 -3.96 0.28
CA TYR A 2 7.51 -4.77 -0.13
C TYR A 2 6.78 -4.10 -1.29
N VAL A 3 6.35 -4.94 -2.22
CA VAL A 3 5.36 -4.59 -3.25
C VAL A 3 4.04 -5.18 -2.79
N ILE A 4 3.05 -4.32 -2.60
CA ILE A 4 1.75 -4.67 -2.06
C ILE A 4 0.75 -4.46 -3.19
N ASP A 5 0.26 -5.56 -3.72
CA ASP A 5 -0.74 -5.58 -4.77
C ASP A 5 -2.14 -5.59 -4.15
N ILE A 6 -2.94 -4.58 -4.45
CA ILE A 6 -4.33 -4.47 -4.03
C ILE A 6 -5.21 -4.96 -5.17
N ARG A 7 -6.14 -5.88 -4.91
CA ARG A 7 -7.16 -6.29 -5.87
C ARG A 7 -8.55 -6.03 -5.31
N TYR A 8 -9.39 -5.35 -6.08
CA TYR A 8 -10.77 -5.11 -5.69
C TYR A 8 -11.59 -6.39 -5.82
N THR A 9 -12.37 -6.69 -4.79
CA THR A 9 -13.33 -7.81 -4.74
C THR A 9 -14.77 -7.33 -4.66
N ALA A 10 -14.99 -6.03 -4.47
CA ALA A 10 -16.30 -5.37 -4.46
C ALA A 10 -16.52 -4.49 -5.71
N SER A 11 -17.74 -3.92 -5.83
CA SER A 11 -18.07 -2.97 -6.89
C SER A 11 -17.27 -1.67 -6.73
N LEU A 12 -17.04 -0.97 -7.84
CA LEU A 12 -16.34 0.33 -7.83
C LEU A 12 -17.08 1.38 -6.99
N GLU A 13 -18.41 1.34 -6.93
CA GLU A 13 -19.21 2.22 -6.08
C GLU A 13 -18.84 2.07 -4.59
N ARG A 14 -18.78 0.83 -4.09
CA ARG A 14 -18.36 0.56 -2.70
C ARG A 14 -16.90 0.95 -2.44
N ILE A 15 -16.04 0.80 -3.44
CA ILE A 15 -14.64 1.26 -3.38
C ILE A 15 -14.59 2.80 -3.27
N ASP A 16 -15.38 3.49 -4.09
CA ASP A 16 -15.44 4.95 -4.10
C ASP A 16 -15.98 5.51 -2.78
N ASP A 17 -16.98 4.85 -2.17
CA ASP A 17 -17.51 5.20 -0.84
C ASP A 17 -16.47 5.12 0.29
N ALA A 18 -15.54 4.16 0.21
CA ALA A 18 -14.47 3.99 1.19
C ALA A 18 -13.18 4.77 0.85
N LEU A 19 -13.12 5.39 -0.33
CA LEU A 19 -11.88 5.93 -0.91
C LEU A 19 -11.25 7.05 -0.07
N GLU A 20 -12.06 7.93 0.52
CA GLU A 20 -11.55 9.02 1.35
C GLU A 20 -10.86 8.49 2.62
N ARG A 21 -11.48 7.52 3.30
CA ARG A 21 -10.89 6.86 4.47
C ARG A 21 -9.60 6.13 4.10
N HIS A 22 -9.62 5.40 2.98
CA HIS A 22 -8.42 4.72 2.47
C HIS A 22 -7.28 5.70 2.15
N ARG A 23 -7.58 6.86 1.53
CA ARG A 23 -6.58 7.91 1.28
C ARG A 23 -5.97 8.46 2.57
N ALA A 24 -6.79 8.70 3.60
CA ALA A 24 -6.29 9.15 4.90
C ALA A 24 -5.37 8.11 5.55
N TYR A 25 -5.71 6.82 5.47
CA TYR A 25 -4.86 5.71 5.87
C TYR A 25 -3.51 5.71 5.12
N LEU A 26 -3.53 5.81 3.79
CA LEU A 26 -2.30 5.89 2.98
C LEU A 26 -1.42 7.08 3.38
N GLN A 27 -2.03 8.27 3.54
CA GLN A 27 -1.30 9.49 3.87
C GLN A 27 -0.56 9.37 5.20
N ARG A 28 -1.21 8.82 6.24
CA ARG A 28 -0.57 8.57 7.54
C ARG A 28 0.71 7.74 7.42
N HIS A 29 0.70 6.71 6.58
CA HIS A 29 1.85 5.82 6.42
C HIS A 29 2.91 6.38 5.46
N LEU A 30 2.52 7.24 4.52
CA LEU A 30 3.45 8.07 3.73
C LEU A 30 4.18 9.06 4.62
N ASP A 31 3.48 9.77 5.50
CA ASP A 31 4.06 10.74 6.45
C ASP A 31 5.02 10.05 7.44
N ALA A 32 4.71 8.82 7.85
CA ALA A 32 5.60 7.99 8.66
C ALA A 32 6.82 7.45 7.89
N GLY A 33 6.85 7.60 6.55
CA GLY A 33 7.90 7.07 5.69
C GLY A 33 7.97 5.54 5.67
N VAL A 34 6.84 4.87 5.95
CA VAL A 34 6.67 3.41 5.80
C VAL A 34 6.24 3.11 4.37
N PHE A 35 5.24 3.83 3.86
CA PHE A 35 4.90 3.82 2.45
C PHE A 35 5.72 4.88 1.72
N VAL A 36 6.16 4.56 0.51
CA VAL A 36 6.99 5.48 -0.31
C VAL A 36 6.35 5.80 -1.66
N ALA A 37 5.42 4.97 -2.11
CA ALA A 37 4.60 5.21 -3.28
C ALA A 37 3.31 4.42 -3.17
N CYS A 38 2.22 4.97 -3.69
CA CYS A 38 0.97 4.25 -3.86
C CYS A 38 0.16 4.86 -5.01
N GLY A 39 -0.68 4.05 -5.65
CA GLY A 39 -1.56 4.54 -6.70
C GLY A 39 -2.47 3.46 -7.29
N PRO A 40 -3.51 3.86 -8.03
CA PRO A 40 -4.40 2.92 -8.70
C PRO A 40 -3.69 2.20 -9.85
N LYS A 41 -4.09 0.96 -10.11
CA LYS A 41 -3.70 0.23 -11.32
C LYS A 41 -4.40 0.81 -12.55
N VAL A 42 -3.86 0.51 -13.72
CA VAL A 42 -4.50 0.77 -15.01
C VAL A 42 -4.55 -0.55 -15.79
N PRO A 43 -5.75 -1.15 -16.01
CA PRO A 43 -7.08 -0.66 -15.64
C PRO A 43 -7.31 -0.60 -14.11
N ARG A 44 -8.31 0.18 -13.66
CA ARG A 44 -8.61 0.44 -12.24
C ARG A 44 -9.31 -0.75 -11.58
N ASP A 45 -8.61 -1.87 -11.44
CA ASP A 45 -9.07 -3.08 -10.74
C ASP A 45 -8.42 -3.27 -9.36
N GLY A 46 -7.72 -2.23 -8.90
CA GLY A 46 -6.91 -2.28 -7.70
C GLY A 46 -5.95 -1.11 -7.59
N GLY A 47 -4.87 -1.34 -6.84
CA GLY A 47 -3.80 -0.40 -6.60
C GLY A 47 -2.49 -1.12 -6.31
N VAL A 48 -1.42 -0.35 -6.19
CA VAL A 48 -0.11 -0.83 -5.75
C VAL A 48 0.39 0.10 -4.65
N ILE A 49 0.98 -0.46 -3.60
CA ILE A 49 1.71 0.28 -2.57
C ILE A 49 3.14 -0.27 -2.51
N LEU A 50 4.12 0.62 -2.39
CA LEU A 50 5.50 0.29 -2.09
C LEU A 50 5.81 0.67 -0.65
N ALA A 51 6.27 -0.31 0.13
CA ALA A 51 6.62 -0.12 1.54
C ALA A 51 8.09 -0.43 1.83
N VAL A 52 8.68 0.29 2.77
CA VAL A 52 10.08 0.15 3.20
C VAL A 52 10.19 0.23 4.71
N ARG A 53 11.34 -0.21 5.25
CA ARG A 53 11.72 -0.05 6.67
C ARG A 53 10.67 -0.56 7.67
N ILE A 54 10.03 -1.67 7.34
CA ILE A 54 9.08 -2.36 8.19
C ILE A 54 9.36 -3.85 8.08
N ASP A 55 9.21 -4.61 9.16
CA ASP A 55 9.22 -6.06 9.10
C ASP A 55 7.87 -6.59 8.60
N ARG A 56 7.79 -7.90 8.36
CA ARG A 56 6.60 -8.50 7.75
C ARG A 56 5.39 -8.46 8.67
N ASP A 57 5.57 -8.74 9.96
CA ASP A 57 4.47 -8.84 10.91
C ASP A 57 3.86 -7.47 11.18
N ALA A 58 4.70 -6.45 11.33
CA ALA A 58 4.26 -5.06 11.47
C ALA A 58 3.57 -4.55 10.20
N LEU A 59 4.04 -4.95 9.02
CA LEU A 59 3.36 -4.62 7.76
C LEU A 59 1.97 -5.22 7.69
N ASP A 60 1.85 -6.52 7.99
CA ASP A 60 0.56 -7.20 7.96
C ASP A 60 -0.42 -6.55 8.95
N ALA A 61 0.05 -6.20 10.16
CA ALA A 61 -0.76 -5.51 11.16
C ALA A 61 -1.30 -4.16 10.68
N ILE A 62 -0.52 -3.34 9.96
CA ILE A 62 -1.05 -2.06 9.43
C ILE A 62 -2.00 -2.29 8.25
N LEU A 63 -1.73 -3.30 7.40
CA LEU A 63 -2.60 -3.63 6.27
C LEU A 63 -3.99 -4.10 6.71
N GLU A 64 -4.08 -4.79 7.85
CA GLU A 64 -5.36 -5.18 8.47
C GLU A 64 -6.19 -3.97 8.93
N THR A 65 -5.57 -2.81 9.14
CA THR A 65 -6.28 -1.57 9.55
C THR A 65 -6.79 -0.74 8.38
N ASP A 66 -6.53 -1.15 7.14
CA ASP A 66 -7.00 -0.44 5.97
C ASP A 66 -8.54 -0.47 5.89
N PRO A 67 -9.22 0.68 5.71
CA PRO A 67 -10.65 0.75 5.43
C PRO A 67 -11.13 -0.21 4.34
N PHE A 68 -10.35 -0.42 3.29
CA PHE A 68 -10.67 -1.37 2.24
C PHE A 68 -10.67 -2.82 2.72
N VAL A 69 -9.78 -3.19 3.65
CA VAL A 69 -9.71 -4.54 4.21
C VAL A 69 -10.79 -4.74 5.27
N THR A 70 -10.93 -3.79 6.18
CA THR A 70 -11.93 -3.85 7.27
C THR A 70 -13.36 -3.87 6.75
N ASP A 71 -13.65 -3.23 5.61
CA ASP A 71 -14.95 -3.29 4.94
C ASP A 71 -15.10 -4.48 3.96
N GLY A 72 -14.09 -5.33 3.83
CA GLY A 72 -14.10 -6.54 2.99
C GLY A 72 -14.14 -6.26 1.48
N LEU A 73 -13.55 -5.15 1.03
CA LEU A 73 -13.65 -4.65 -0.35
C LEU A 73 -12.49 -5.10 -1.24
N VAL A 74 -11.38 -5.53 -0.65
CA VAL A 74 -10.14 -5.85 -1.37
C VAL A 74 -9.42 -7.06 -0.77
N THR A 75 -8.48 -7.59 -1.55
CA THR A 75 -7.47 -8.54 -1.08
C THR A 75 -6.07 -8.01 -1.34
N TYR A 76 -5.14 -8.26 -0.42
CA TYR A 76 -3.73 -7.95 -0.60
C TYR A 76 -2.91 -9.17 -1.00
N THR A 77 -1.99 -8.96 -1.94
CA THR A 77 -0.85 -9.86 -2.17
C THR A 77 0.44 -9.11 -1.86
N VAL A 78 1.16 -9.55 -0.84
CA VAL A 78 2.41 -8.92 -0.37
C VAL A 78 3.60 -9.71 -0.90
N THR A 79 4.46 -9.04 -1.67
CA THR A 79 5.74 -9.59 -2.15
C THR A 79 6.89 -8.89 -1.45
N GLU A 80 7.75 -9.63 -0.75
CA GLU A 80 9.03 -9.10 -0.28
C GLU A 80 9.96 -8.88 -1.48
N PHE A 81 10.50 -7.66 -1.56
CA PHE A 81 11.44 -7.26 -2.59
C PHE A 81 12.74 -6.77 -1.96
N ARG A 82 13.85 -7.39 -2.37
CA ARG A 82 15.21 -6.99 -2.00
C ARG A 82 15.80 -6.15 -3.11
N THR A 83 15.86 -4.84 -2.89
CA THR A 83 16.47 -3.88 -3.80
C THR A 83 17.99 -4.00 -3.76
N THR A 84 18.59 -4.63 -4.77
CA THR A 84 20.07 -4.70 -4.90
C THR A 84 20.65 -3.59 -5.78
N ARG A 85 19.81 -2.96 -6.61
CA ARG A 85 20.16 -1.85 -7.49
C ARG A 85 19.03 -0.83 -7.48
N VAL A 86 19.38 0.45 -7.40
CA VAL A 86 18.46 1.59 -7.39
C VAL A 86 18.99 2.63 -8.37
N ALA A 87 18.13 3.15 -9.24
CA ALA A 87 18.51 4.16 -10.22
C ALA A 87 18.83 5.50 -9.53
N PRO A 88 19.74 6.32 -10.10
CA PRO A 88 19.98 7.67 -9.61
C PRO A 88 18.68 8.48 -9.52
N GLY A 89 18.51 9.24 -8.44
CA GLY A 89 17.33 10.10 -8.22
C GLY A 89 16.14 9.43 -7.53
N VAL A 90 16.15 8.09 -7.35
CA VAL A 90 15.18 7.41 -6.50
C VAL A 90 15.60 7.54 -5.04
N ASN A 91 14.94 8.46 -4.32
CA ASN A 91 15.17 8.67 -2.90
C ASN A 91 14.19 7.84 -2.08
N LEU A 92 14.72 6.85 -1.36
CA LEU A 92 13.99 6.16 -0.32
C LEU A 92 14.36 6.80 1.03
N PRO A 93 13.42 6.88 1.99
CA PRO A 93 13.74 7.32 3.34
C PRO A 93 14.95 6.55 3.89
N ALA A 94 15.93 7.27 4.43
CA ALA A 94 17.17 6.66 4.93
C ALA A 94 16.88 5.61 6.00
N LEU A 95 17.64 4.52 6.03
CA LEU A 95 17.67 3.64 7.21
C LEU A 95 18.29 4.46 8.36
N PRO A 96 17.78 4.35 9.60
CA PRO A 96 18.46 4.93 10.76
C PRO A 96 19.87 4.35 10.91
#